data_AF-A0AAV1EVQ0-F1
#
_entry.id   AF-A0AAV1EVQ0-F1
#
_cell.length_a   1.000
_cell.length_b   1.000
_cell.length_c   1.000
_cell.angle_alpha   90.00
_cell.angle_beta   90.00
_cell.angle_gamma   90.00
#
_symmetry.space_group_name_H-M   'P 1'
#
loop_
_entity.id
_entity.type
_entity.pdbx_description
1 polymer ?
#
loop_
_entity_poly.entity_id
_entity_poly.type
_entity_poly.pdbx_seq_one_letter_code
_entity_poly.pdbx_strand_id
1 'polypeptide(L)'
;MPLKHLVKDKIDTHLLAFEIYFRKEKYLLMLQSVKRALAIDPDNPWLHQCLVRFFRGVSESKELPEVVRTVLKQEITRLFGDSNAKSFNQAYLTKHSNSIPHRLAAAKMMAYLEPSTESKAAELATALDESLDNRTIQICTEVLECLRSGTLGDCKDRAESYRTECHKLYPYTLAFAPPGYEENTKIANGDVSLETEELANEM
;
A
#
# COMPACT_ATOMS: atom_id res chain seq x y z
N MET A 1 -10.53 -27.03 3.55
CA MET A 1 -9.07 -26.98 3.74
C MET A 1 -8.40 -27.33 2.40
N PRO A 2 -7.91 -26.37 1.57
CA PRO A 2 -6.70 -26.68 0.78
C PRO A 2 -5.72 -25.54 0.37
N LEU A 3 -5.98 -24.24 0.56
CA LEU A 3 -5.03 -23.20 0.05
C LEU A 3 -3.79 -22.97 0.92
N LYS A 4 -3.88 -23.18 2.23
CA LYS A 4 -2.74 -22.96 3.17
C LYS A 4 -1.65 -24.04 3.09
N HIS A 5 -1.87 -25.13 2.34
CA HIS A 5 -0.93 -26.24 2.23
C HIS A 5 -0.18 -26.27 0.91
N LEU A 6 -0.72 -25.68 -0.15
CA LEU A 6 -0.13 -25.73 -1.50
C LEU A 6 0.82 -24.56 -1.81
N VAL A 7 0.76 -23.47 -1.03
CA VAL A 7 1.50 -22.23 -1.31
C VAL A 7 2.11 -21.66 -0.02
N LYS A 8 2.75 -22.51 0.79
CA LYS A 8 3.32 -22.12 2.09
C LYS A 8 4.47 -21.12 1.96
N ASP A 9 5.14 -21.11 0.81
CA ASP A 9 6.35 -20.31 0.59
C ASP A 9 6.07 -18.92 0.02
N LYS A 10 4.80 -18.60 -0.34
CA LYS A 10 4.44 -17.23 -0.72
C LYS A 10 3.98 -16.45 0.50
N ILE A 11 4.71 -15.38 0.79
CA ILE A 11 4.39 -14.45 1.87
C ILE A 11 2.94 -13.92 1.76
N ASP A 12 2.47 -13.64 0.55
CA ASP A 12 1.11 -13.13 0.28
C ASP A 12 0.00 -14.00 0.88
N THR A 13 0.19 -15.32 0.91
CA THR A 13 -0.80 -16.25 1.48
C THR A 13 -0.98 -16.00 2.98
N HIS A 14 0.11 -15.72 3.68
CA HIS A 14 0.09 -15.44 5.11
C HIS A 14 -0.38 -14.02 5.40
N LEU A 15 -0.05 -13.04 4.55
CA LEU A 15 -0.54 -11.66 4.67
C LEU A 15 -2.05 -11.56 4.41
N LEU A 16 -2.55 -12.23 3.37
CA LEU A 16 -4.00 -12.35 3.13
C LEU A 16 -4.71 -13.08 4.28
N ALA A 17 -4.10 -14.14 4.82
CA ALA A 17 -4.64 -14.81 6.00
C ALA A 17 -4.70 -13.86 7.21
N PHE A 18 -3.68 -13.02 7.41
CA PHE A 18 -3.69 -11.99 8.43
C PHE A 18 -4.89 -11.04 8.25
N GLU A 19 -5.11 -10.50 7.05
CA GLU A 19 -6.21 -9.56 6.78
C GLU A 19 -7.59 -10.19 7.07
N ILE A 20 -7.77 -11.47 6.71
CA ILE A 20 -9.00 -12.22 7.04
C ILE A 20 -9.15 -12.36 8.55
N TYR A 21 -8.09 -12.72 9.26
CA TYR A 21 -8.14 -12.89 10.71
C TYR A 21 -8.30 -11.59 11.46
N PHE A 22 -7.71 -10.51 10.97
CA PHE A 22 -7.84 -9.15 11.50
C PHE A 22 -9.30 -8.72 11.53
N ARG A 23 -10.03 -8.87 10.41
CA ARG A 23 -11.47 -8.56 10.35
C ARG A 23 -12.35 -9.47 11.21
N LYS A 24 -11.86 -10.67 11.55
CA LYS A 24 -12.57 -11.63 12.42
C LYS A 24 -12.09 -11.59 13.87
N GLU A 25 -11.22 -10.63 14.21
CA GLU A 25 -10.66 -10.42 15.55
C GLU A 25 -10.00 -11.68 16.16
N LYS A 26 -9.42 -12.55 15.31
CA LYS A 26 -8.76 -13.79 15.74
C LYS A 26 -7.26 -13.59 16.00
N TYR A 27 -6.91 -12.91 17.08
CA TYR A 27 -5.53 -12.46 17.37
C TYR A 27 -4.45 -13.56 17.40
N LEU A 28 -4.74 -14.74 17.94
CA LEU A 28 -3.77 -15.85 17.93
C LEU A 28 -3.47 -16.36 16.51
N LEU A 29 -4.47 -16.36 15.62
CA LEU A 29 -4.29 -16.74 14.22
C LEU A 29 -3.61 -15.62 13.42
N MET A 30 -3.81 -14.36 13.80
CA MET A 30 -3.04 -13.23 13.28
C MET A 30 -1.55 -13.41 13.62
N LEU A 31 -1.23 -13.68 14.89
CA LEU A 31 0.14 -13.93 15.35
C LEU A 31 0.78 -15.10 14.59
N GLN A 32 0.06 -16.21 14.41
CA GLN A 32 0.55 -17.34 13.64
C GLN A 32 0.87 -16.96 12.18
N SER A 33 0.02 -16.15 11.55
CA SER A 33 0.19 -15.72 10.15
C SER A 33 1.39 -14.79 10.01
N VAL A 34 1.53 -13.83 10.92
CA VAL A 34 2.66 -12.91 11.00
C VAL A 34 3.98 -13.65 11.21
N LYS A 35 4.04 -14.62 12.13
CA LYS A 35 5.27 -15.41 12.39
C LYS A 35 5.73 -16.19 11.16
N ARG A 36 4.78 -16.69 10.36
CA ARG A 36 5.09 -17.38 9.11
C ARG A 36 5.56 -16.42 8.03
N ALA A 37 4.94 -15.25 7.90
CA ALA A 37 5.38 -14.22 6.98
C ALA A 37 6.80 -13.70 7.32
N LEU A 38 7.08 -13.46 8.61
CA LEU A 38 8.40 -13.08 9.11
C LEU A 38 9.49 -14.10 8.79
N ALA A 39 9.15 -15.40 8.80
CA ALA A 39 10.09 -16.47 8.47
C ALA A 39 10.42 -16.55 6.97
N ILE A 40 9.63 -15.91 6.10
CA ILE A 40 9.81 -15.90 4.65
C ILE A 40 10.53 -14.62 4.21
N ASP A 41 9.98 -13.46 4.55
CA ASP A 41 10.55 -12.16 4.20
C ASP A 41 10.22 -11.13 5.32
N PRO A 42 11.16 -10.88 6.24
CA PRO A 42 10.94 -9.99 7.38
C PRO A 42 10.93 -8.51 7.00
N ASP A 43 11.47 -8.13 5.82
CA ASP A 43 11.56 -6.73 5.40
C ASP A 43 10.39 -6.30 4.50
N ASN A 44 9.48 -7.23 4.18
CA ASN A 44 8.32 -6.98 3.32
C ASN A 44 7.46 -5.77 3.77
N PRO A 45 7.19 -4.80 2.87
CA PRO A 45 6.38 -3.61 3.17
C PRO A 45 4.94 -3.90 3.62
N TRP A 46 4.31 -4.95 3.10
CA TRP A 46 2.96 -5.32 3.51
C TRP A 46 2.97 -6.03 4.86
N LEU A 47 3.96 -6.88 5.13
CA LEU A 47 4.16 -7.46 6.46
C LEU A 47 4.30 -6.37 7.54
N HIS A 48 5.11 -5.34 7.29
CA HIS A 48 5.25 -4.21 8.21
C HIS A 48 3.91 -3.55 8.56
N GLN A 49 3.04 -3.36 7.57
CA GLN A 49 1.69 -2.82 7.81
C GLN A 49 0.84 -3.76 8.69
N CYS A 50 0.90 -5.07 8.44
CA CYS A 50 0.21 -6.06 9.26
C CYS A 50 0.71 -6.03 10.72
N LEU A 51 2.03 -5.89 10.93
CA LEU A 51 2.64 -5.81 12.25
C LEU A 51 2.17 -4.61 13.05
N VAL A 52 2.19 -3.43 12.45
CA VAL A 52 1.73 -2.20 13.12
C VAL A 52 0.25 -2.28 13.47
N ARG A 53 -0.58 -2.77 12.53
CA ARG A 53 -2.01 -3.01 12.77
C ARG A 53 -2.25 -4.02 13.89
N PHE A 54 -1.45 -5.07 13.94
CA PHE A 54 -1.51 -6.08 14.99
C PHE A 54 -1.20 -5.48 16.37
N PHE A 55 -0.13 -4.69 16.51
CA PHE A 55 0.20 -4.03 17.77
C PHE A 55 -0.92 -3.13 18.27
N ARG A 56 -1.45 -2.28 17.39
CA ARG A 56 -2.56 -1.41 17.74
C ARG A 56 -3.79 -2.21 18.13
N GLY A 57 -4.15 -3.22 17.33
CA GLY A 57 -5.29 -4.09 17.60
C GLY A 57 -5.20 -4.82 18.93
N VAL A 58 -4.03 -5.35 19.31
CA VAL A 58 -3.84 -6.00 20.62
C VAL A 58 -3.95 -4.98 21.77
N SER A 59 -3.40 -3.78 21.57
CA SER A 59 -3.41 -2.70 22.57
C SER A 59 -4.81 -2.13 22.81
N GLU A 60 -5.61 -1.98 21.76
CA GLU A 60 -6.96 -1.41 21.82
C GLU A 60 -8.04 -2.45 22.14
N SER A 61 -7.76 -3.75 21.97
CA SER A 61 -8.73 -4.81 22.26
C SER A 61 -9.14 -4.82 23.74
N LYS A 62 -10.44 -4.68 24.00
CA LYS A 62 -11.02 -4.76 25.35
C LYS A 62 -11.57 -6.15 25.68
N GLU A 63 -11.93 -6.92 24.65
CA GLU A 63 -12.65 -8.21 24.79
C GLU A 63 -11.75 -9.44 24.87
N LEU A 64 -10.42 -9.26 24.82
CA LEU A 64 -9.49 -10.39 24.90
C LEU A 64 -9.43 -10.97 26.32
N PRO A 65 -9.55 -12.31 26.47
CA PRO A 65 -9.27 -12.98 27.74
C PRO A 65 -7.85 -12.65 28.22
N GLU A 66 -7.69 -12.44 29.53
CA GLU A 66 -6.42 -11.97 30.10
C GLU A 66 -5.25 -12.89 29.74
N VAL A 67 -5.46 -14.22 29.80
CA VAL A 67 -4.46 -15.22 29.41
C VAL A 67 -3.98 -15.03 27.97
N VAL A 68 -4.91 -14.76 27.04
CA VAL A 68 -4.58 -14.53 25.62
C VAL A 68 -3.81 -13.22 25.47
N ARG A 69 -4.21 -12.17 26.20
CA ARG A 69 -3.51 -10.89 26.22
C ARG A 69 -2.07 -11.03 26.73
N THR A 70 -1.85 -11.79 27.80
CA THR A 70 -0.51 -12.06 28.34
C THR A 70 0.38 -12.75 27.31
N VAL A 71 -0.12 -13.81 26.67
CA VAL A 71 0.63 -14.55 25.63
C VAL A 71 0.97 -13.64 24.44
N LEU A 72 0.00 -12.84 23.98
CA LEU A 72 0.23 -11.92 22.86
C LEU A 72 1.27 -10.86 23.22
N LYS A 73 1.20 -10.25 24.41
CA LYS A 73 2.22 -9.29 24.86
C LYS A 73 3.61 -9.91 24.95
N GLN A 74 3.72 -11.11 25.53
CA GLN A 74 5.00 -11.82 25.62
C GLN A 74 5.59 -12.13 24.24
N GLU A 75 4.77 -12.62 23.31
CA GLU A 75 5.24 -12.91 21.95
C GLU A 75 5.57 -11.63 21.16
N ILE A 76 4.85 -10.53 21.39
CA ILE A 76 5.19 -9.20 20.84
C ILE A 76 6.55 -8.75 21.35
N THR A 77 6.76 -8.75 22.67
CA THR A 77 8.05 -8.36 23.26
C THR A 77 9.19 -9.25 22.76
N ARG A 78 8.93 -10.55 22.59
CA ARG A 78 9.93 -11.48 22.06
C ARG A 78 10.31 -11.20 20.60
N LEU A 79 9.33 -10.86 19.75
CA LEU A 79 9.55 -10.66 18.32
C LEU A 79 10.07 -9.26 17.98
N PHE A 80 9.68 -8.25 18.76
CA PHE A 80 9.86 -6.84 18.39
C PHE A 80 10.48 -5.98 19.50
N GLY A 81 10.85 -6.60 20.62
CA GLY A 81 11.38 -5.93 21.82
C GLY A 81 10.32 -5.10 22.54
N ASP A 82 10.78 -4.21 23.42
CA ASP A 82 9.93 -3.27 24.16
C ASP A 82 9.49 -2.05 23.31
N SER A 83 9.53 -2.19 21.99
CA SER A 83 9.14 -1.15 21.05
C SER A 83 7.61 -1.00 21.02
N ASN A 84 7.13 0.25 20.97
CA ASN A 84 5.72 0.51 20.68
C ASN A 84 5.50 0.65 19.16
N ALA A 85 4.24 0.62 18.71
CA ALA A 85 3.92 0.66 17.28
C ALA A 85 4.51 1.88 16.55
N LYS A 86 4.60 3.04 17.23
CA LYS A 86 5.16 4.28 16.67
C LYS A 86 6.68 4.16 16.51
N SER A 87 7.39 3.74 17.55
CA SER A 87 8.85 3.58 17.50
C SER A 87 9.26 2.48 16.51
N PHE A 88 8.48 1.41 16.42
CA PHE A 88 8.66 0.35 15.42
C PHE A 88 8.51 0.88 13.99
N ASN A 89 7.46 1.68 13.73
CA ASN A 89 7.27 2.30 12.41
C ASN A 89 8.40 3.27 12.04
N GLN A 90 8.85 4.07 13.01
CA GLN A 90 9.96 5.01 12.79
C GLN A 90 11.28 4.28 12.51
N ALA A 91 11.59 3.21 13.24
CA ALA A 91 12.78 2.39 13.03
C ALA A 91 12.78 1.75 11.63
N TYR A 92 11.63 1.25 11.18
CA TYR A 92 11.46 0.70 9.83
C TYR A 92 11.73 1.74 8.74
N LEU A 93 11.19 2.97 8.91
CA LEU A 93 11.45 4.07 7.99
C LEU A 93 12.93 4.47 7.94
N THR A 94 13.62 4.47 9.08
CA THR A 94 15.05 4.77 9.14
C THR A 94 15.89 3.69 8.44
N LYS A 95 15.52 2.41 8.60
CA LYS A 95 16.22 1.27 7.96
C LYS A 95 16.07 1.28 6.43
N HIS A 96 14.88 1.65 5.93
CA HIS A 96 14.50 1.52 4.51
C HIS A 96 14.19 2.87 3.85
N SER A 97 14.95 3.90 4.21
CA SER A 97 14.68 5.31 3.84
C SER A 97 14.84 5.60 2.34
N ASN A 98 15.57 4.76 1.62
CA ASN A 98 15.79 4.83 0.17
C ASN A 98 14.74 4.08 -0.64
N SER A 99 13.93 3.19 -0.06
CA SER A 99 13.00 2.35 -0.83
C SER A 99 11.58 2.89 -0.81
N ILE A 100 11.06 3.27 -1.99
CA ILE A 100 9.69 3.80 -2.14
C ILE A 100 8.61 2.88 -1.53
N PRO A 101 8.55 1.57 -1.80
CA PRO A 101 7.49 0.72 -1.24
C PRO A 101 7.55 0.63 0.29
N HIS A 102 8.74 0.66 0.89
CA HIS A 102 8.92 0.64 2.34
C HIS A 102 8.50 1.99 2.96
N ARG A 103 8.85 3.11 2.32
CA ARG A 103 8.40 4.45 2.71
C ARG A 103 6.88 4.57 2.65
N LEU A 104 6.25 4.05 1.58
CA LEU A 104 4.80 4.04 1.44
C LEU A 104 4.13 3.23 2.56
N ALA A 105 4.65 2.05 2.87
CA ALA A 105 4.15 1.24 4.00
C ALA A 105 4.28 1.99 5.34
N ALA A 106 5.43 2.60 5.59
CA ALA A 106 5.67 3.38 6.80
C ALA A 106 4.76 4.62 6.89
N ALA A 107 4.53 5.31 5.77
CA ALA A 107 3.61 6.45 5.67
C ALA A 107 2.16 6.03 5.96
N LYS A 108 1.66 4.95 5.36
CA LYS A 108 0.33 4.39 5.65
C LYS A 108 0.17 4.10 7.15
N MET A 109 1.19 3.52 7.76
CA MET A 109 1.17 3.19 9.20
C MET A 109 1.33 4.42 10.10
N MET A 110 2.04 5.45 9.65
CA MET A 110 2.16 6.73 10.34
C MET A 110 0.79 7.41 10.44
N ALA A 111 0.10 7.59 9.31
CA ALA A 111 -1.25 8.15 9.27
C ALA A 111 -2.26 7.28 10.04
N TYR A 112 -2.15 5.95 9.94
CA TYR A 112 -3.00 5.04 10.68
C TYR A 112 -2.84 5.22 12.20
N LEU A 113 -1.61 5.23 12.72
CA LEU A 113 -1.34 5.36 14.17
C LEU A 113 -1.68 6.75 14.72
N GLU A 114 -1.50 7.80 13.91
CA GLU A 114 -1.68 9.18 14.34
C GLU A 114 -2.24 10.03 13.20
N PRO A 115 -3.56 10.28 13.15
CA PRO A 115 -4.20 11.04 12.08
C PRO A 115 -3.63 12.46 11.88
N SER A 116 -3.11 13.08 12.94
CA SER A 116 -2.47 14.41 12.83
C SER A 116 -1.17 14.41 12.00
N THR A 117 -0.63 13.24 11.66
CA THR A 117 0.59 13.10 10.85
C THR A 117 0.32 12.85 9.36
N GLU A 118 -0.94 12.91 8.91
CA GLU A 118 -1.35 12.65 7.52
C GLU A 118 -0.55 13.46 6.48
N SER A 119 -0.36 14.78 6.68
CA SER A 119 0.42 15.59 5.73
C SER A 119 1.87 15.11 5.60
N LYS A 120 2.51 14.80 6.74
CA LYS A 120 3.89 14.29 6.77
C LYS A 120 3.98 12.91 6.13
N ALA A 121 3.00 12.04 6.37
CA ALA A 121 2.92 10.73 5.75
C ALA A 121 2.77 10.84 4.22
N ALA A 122 1.92 11.77 3.76
CA ALA A 122 1.73 12.02 2.33
C ALA A 122 3.03 12.54 1.69
N GLU A 123 3.73 13.49 2.31
CA GLU A 123 5.04 13.96 1.84
C GLU A 123 6.08 12.84 1.74
N LEU A 124 6.13 11.96 2.74
CA LEU A 124 7.02 10.80 2.74
C LEU A 124 6.73 9.82 1.59
N ALA A 125 5.44 9.60 1.30
CA ALA A 125 4.98 8.72 0.24
C ALA A 125 5.20 9.31 -1.17
N THR A 126 5.11 10.63 -1.33
CA THR A 126 5.17 11.29 -2.65
C THR A 126 6.57 11.64 -3.13
N ALA A 127 7.61 11.34 -2.36
CA ALA A 127 8.98 11.60 -2.82
C ALA A 127 9.35 10.73 -4.03
N LEU A 128 9.94 11.37 -5.05
CA LEU A 128 10.34 10.75 -6.33
C LEU A 128 11.80 11.02 -6.71
N ASP A 129 12.61 11.39 -5.70
CA ASP A 129 14.03 11.68 -5.86
C ASP A 129 14.77 10.54 -6.60
N GLU A 130 15.74 10.88 -7.43
CA GLU A 130 16.54 9.92 -8.21
C GLU A 130 17.34 8.95 -7.34
N SER A 131 17.66 9.35 -6.11
CA SER A 131 18.33 8.52 -5.11
C SER A 131 17.44 7.40 -4.53
N LEU A 132 16.13 7.39 -4.85
CA LEU A 132 15.20 6.39 -4.33
C LEU A 132 15.15 5.13 -5.19
N ASP A 133 15.28 4.00 -4.52
CA ASP A 133 15.21 2.67 -5.11
C ASP A 133 13.77 2.27 -5.42
N ASN A 134 13.63 1.42 -6.43
CA ASN A 134 12.35 0.86 -6.88
C ASN A 134 11.34 1.92 -7.32
N ARG A 135 11.83 2.98 -7.95
CA ARG A 135 11.02 3.96 -8.70
C ARG A 135 10.49 3.35 -9.99
N THR A 136 9.72 2.27 -9.93
CA THR A 136 9.11 1.63 -11.11
C THR A 136 7.71 2.16 -11.37
N ILE A 137 7.19 1.95 -12.58
CA ILE A 137 5.82 2.36 -12.95
C ILE A 137 4.81 1.76 -11.97
N GLN A 138 4.93 0.46 -11.66
CA GLN A 138 4.00 -0.25 -10.78
C GLN A 138 3.94 0.38 -9.39
N ILE A 139 5.10 0.66 -8.80
CA ILE A 139 5.19 1.24 -7.45
C ILE A 139 4.66 2.68 -7.44
N CYS A 140 5.01 3.49 -8.45
CA CYS A 140 4.46 4.83 -8.57
C CYS A 140 2.92 4.81 -8.75
N THR A 141 2.37 3.83 -9.47
CA THR A 141 0.92 3.65 -9.59
C THR A 141 0.30 3.31 -8.24
N GLU A 142 0.89 2.40 -7.46
CA GLU A 142 0.42 2.07 -6.11
C GLU A 142 0.45 3.26 -5.14
N VAL A 143 1.46 4.12 -5.22
CA VAL A 143 1.52 5.37 -4.45
C VAL A 143 0.37 6.30 -4.84
N LEU A 144 0.14 6.48 -6.15
CA LEU A 144 -0.94 7.32 -6.65
C LEU A 144 -2.33 6.80 -6.23
N GLU A 145 -2.55 5.49 -6.31
CA GLU A 145 -3.76 4.84 -5.82
C GLU A 145 -3.94 5.05 -4.31
N CYS A 146 -2.85 4.93 -3.54
CA CYS A 146 -2.88 5.19 -2.10
C CYS A 146 -3.32 6.63 -1.79
N LEU A 147 -2.79 7.63 -2.50
CA LEU A 147 -3.19 9.03 -2.32
C LEU A 147 -4.67 9.26 -2.66
N ARG A 148 -5.16 8.62 -3.75
CA ARG A 148 -6.56 8.72 -4.19
C ARG A 148 -7.54 7.99 -3.27
N SER A 149 -7.10 6.92 -2.61
CA SER A 149 -7.94 6.12 -1.71
C SER A 149 -8.34 6.83 -0.41
N GLY A 150 -7.68 7.94 -0.06
CA GLY A 150 -7.86 8.63 1.22
C GLY A 150 -7.12 7.99 2.40
N THR A 151 -6.32 6.94 2.17
CA THR A 151 -5.54 6.26 3.24
C THR A 151 -4.56 7.20 3.95
N LEU A 152 -4.14 8.29 3.30
CA LEU A 152 -3.23 9.31 3.84
C LEU A 152 -3.93 10.66 4.07
N GLY A 153 -5.25 10.65 4.26
CA GLY A 153 -6.07 11.87 4.35
C GLY A 153 -6.56 12.38 2.99
N ASP A 154 -7.21 13.55 2.96
CA ASP A 154 -7.65 14.19 1.71
C ASP A 154 -6.45 14.77 0.94
N CYS A 155 -5.91 13.95 0.05
CA CYS A 155 -4.69 14.22 -0.70
C CYS A 155 -4.95 14.47 -2.19
N LYS A 156 -6.12 14.95 -2.61
CA LYS A 156 -6.46 15.11 -4.04
C LYS A 156 -5.47 15.98 -4.80
N ASP A 157 -5.16 17.17 -4.27
CA ASP A 157 -4.21 18.10 -4.91
C ASP A 157 -2.79 17.53 -4.98
N ARG A 158 -2.39 16.82 -3.92
CA ARG A 158 -1.10 16.13 -3.86
C ARG A 158 -1.05 14.93 -4.81
N ALA A 159 -2.14 14.19 -4.97
CA ALA A 159 -2.26 13.10 -5.93
C ALA A 159 -2.10 13.61 -7.35
N GLU A 160 -2.70 14.77 -7.67
CA GLU A 160 -2.58 15.38 -9.00
C GLU A 160 -1.18 15.93 -9.27
N SER A 161 -0.56 16.54 -8.26
CA SER A 161 0.84 16.95 -8.33
C SER A 161 1.78 15.75 -8.54
N TYR A 162 1.59 14.68 -7.77
CA TYR A 162 2.35 13.44 -7.89
C TYR A 162 2.15 12.75 -9.25
N ARG A 163 0.91 12.72 -9.76
CA ARG A 163 0.60 12.22 -11.12
C ARG A 163 1.39 12.99 -12.17
N THR A 164 1.41 14.32 -12.07
CA THR A 164 2.14 15.18 -13.01
C THR A 164 3.64 14.91 -13.00
N GLU A 165 4.25 14.75 -11.83
CA GLU A 165 5.67 14.37 -11.73
C GLU A 165 5.92 12.96 -12.28
N CYS A 166 5.05 11.99 -11.99
CA CYS A 166 5.15 10.64 -12.55
C CYS A 166 5.01 10.65 -14.08
N HIS A 167 4.19 11.53 -14.65
CA HIS A 167 4.04 11.68 -16.09
C HIS A 167 5.31 12.19 -16.77
N LYS A 168 6.07 13.08 -16.11
CA LYS A 168 7.38 13.53 -16.61
C LYS A 168 8.39 12.37 -16.68
N LEU A 169 8.34 11.46 -15.70
CA LEU A 169 9.19 10.27 -15.66
C LEU A 169 8.72 9.18 -16.63
N TYR A 170 7.40 9.05 -16.79
CA TYR A 170 6.75 8.00 -17.57
C TYR A 170 5.68 8.57 -18.52
N PRO A 171 6.08 9.26 -19.61
CA PRO A 171 5.15 9.99 -20.47
C PRO A 171 4.09 9.12 -21.16
N TYR A 172 4.41 7.85 -21.37
CA TYR A 172 3.56 6.90 -22.10
C TYR A 172 2.67 6.05 -21.20
N THR A 173 2.76 6.23 -19.87
CA THR A 173 1.96 5.44 -18.93
C THR A 173 0.58 6.07 -18.72
N LEU A 174 -0.47 5.37 -19.15
CA LEU A 174 -1.87 5.83 -19.03
C LEU A 174 -2.28 6.16 -17.59
N ALA A 175 -1.78 5.43 -16.59
CA ALA A 175 -2.07 5.70 -15.18
C ALA A 175 -1.65 7.11 -14.72
N PHE A 176 -0.69 7.74 -15.42
CA PHE A 176 -0.21 9.08 -15.14
C PHE A 176 -0.61 10.10 -16.20
N ALA A 177 -1.35 9.71 -17.23
CA ALA A 177 -1.77 10.64 -18.27
C ALA A 177 -2.68 11.74 -17.71
N PRO A 178 -2.63 12.96 -18.25
CA PRO A 178 -3.56 14.00 -17.88
C PRO A 178 -4.99 13.61 -18.25
N PRO A 179 -6.01 14.13 -17.54
CA PRO A 179 -7.40 13.91 -17.91
C PRO A 179 -7.65 14.33 -19.37
N GLY A 180 -8.32 13.48 -20.15
CA GLY A 180 -8.60 13.71 -21.58
C GLY A 180 -7.49 13.27 -22.56
N TYR A 181 -6.39 12.65 -22.09
CA TYR A 181 -5.30 12.20 -22.95
C TYR A 181 -5.72 11.16 -24.02
N GLU A 182 -6.64 10.25 -23.69
CA GLU A 182 -7.12 9.22 -24.63
C GLU A 182 -7.94 9.80 -25.78
N GLU A 183 -8.68 10.90 -25.55
CA GLU A 183 -9.42 11.59 -26.60
C GLU A 183 -8.46 12.30 -27.56
N ASN A 184 -7.45 12.98 -27.02
CA ASN A 184 -6.44 13.68 -27.82
C ASN A 184 -5.56 12.74 -28.66
N THR A 185 -5.22 11.56 -28.14
CA THR A 185 -4.45 10.56 -28.89
C THR A 185 -5.26 9.88 -29.99
N LYS A 186 -6.57 9.67 -29.79
CA LYS A 186 -7.49 9.19 -30.84
C LYS A 186 -7.66 10.22 -31.97
N ILE A 187 -7.75 11.50 -31.62
CA ILE A 187 -7.82 12.60 -32.61
C ILE A 187 -6.49 12.75 -33.38
N ALA A 188 -5.35 12.61 -32.70
CA ALA A 188 -4.03 12.75 -33.32
C ALA A 188 -3.62 11.56 -34.19
N ASN A 189 -4.08 10.34 -33.87
CA ASN A 189 -3.75 9.13 -34.64
C ASN A 189 -4.71 8.87 -35.82
N GLY A 190 -5.66 9.77 -36.08
CA GLY A 190 -6.43 9.77 -37.32
C GLY A 190 -7.25 8.50 -37.55
N ASP A 191 -8.02 8.03 -36.56
CA ASP A 191 -9.18 7.19 -36.85
C ASP A 191 -10.28 8.12 -37.42
N VAL A 192 -10.06 8.54 -38.67
CA VAL A 192 -11.14 9.02 -39.53
C VAL A 192 -11.86 7.76 -39.99
N SER A 193 -12.84 7.33 -39.20
CA SER A 193 -13.94 6.51 -39.74
C SER A 193 -14.62 7.37 -40.81
N LEU A 194 -14.18 7.20 -42.06
CA LEU A 194 -14.87 7.69 -43.24
C LEU A 194 -16.25 7.05 -43.26
N GLU A 195 -17.26 7.74 -42.74
CA GLU A 195 -18.63 7.54 -43.19
C GLU A 195 -18.67 8.11 -44.62
N THR A 196 -18.35 7.25 -45.58
CA THR A 196 -18.51 7.52 -47.02
C THR A 196 -19.94 7.95 -47.30
N GLU A 197 -20.05 9.10 -47.97
CA GLU A 197 -21.26 9.58 -48.65
C GLU A 197 -21.90 8.47 -49.50
N GLU A 198 -23.19 8.23 -49.31
CA GLU A 198 -24.07 7.78 -50.40
C GLU A 198 -25.03 8.93 -50.73
N LEU A 199 -24.64 9.72 -51.73
CA LEU A 199 -25.50 10.63 -52.47
C LEU A 199 -25.98 9.91 -53.75
N ALA A 200 -27.31 9.94 -53.95
CA ALA A 200 -28.09 9.61 -55.16
C ALA A 200 -28.21 8.11 -55.52
N ASN A 201 -29.37 7.57 -55.93
CA ASN A 201 -30.28 8.14 -56.93
C ASN A 201 -31.71 7.54 -56.88
N GLU A 202 -32.62 8.28 -57.50
CA GLU A 202 -34.09 8.20 -57.67
C GLU A 202 -34.76 6.84 -57.97
N MET A 203 -36.01 6.68 -57.48
CA MET A 203 -37.21 6.31 -58.25
C MET A 203 -38.49 6.69 -57.49
#